data_AF-W2SUK5-F1
#
_entry.id   AF-W2SUK5-F1
#
_cell.length_a   1.000
_cell.length_b   1.000
_cell.length_c   1.000
_cell.angle_alpha   90.00
_cell.angle_beta   90.00
_cell.angle_gamma   90.00
#
_symmetry.space_group_name_H-M   'P 1'
#
loop_
_entity.id
_entity.type
_entity.pdbx_description
1 polymer ?
#
loop_
_entity_poly.entity_id
_entity_poly.type
_entity_poly.pdbx_seq_one_letter_code
_entity_poly.pdbx_strand_id
1 'polypeptide(L)'
;MAAICEILPMGTPSMVLNVQIAVLGRAGDHHLTRDRAARVLGCSQFHVGGLDLVSNKCNFTGFNVYALFQGTARQTISYIEAELERNHHIMGWLSPYNMKNNFTQNWYLNQIQFFIASQQAQMTSIEYGLRRELSLLFFNNTVDEFLYLTVSPIVERLKKYMDEIQRLSQLRTYPRRPFRISE
;
A
#
# COMPACT_ATOMS: atom_id res chain seq x y z
N MET A 1 8.69 -11.05 -7.49
CA MET A 1 8.32 -10.92 -6.07
C MET A 1 8.86 -12.06 -5.19
N ALA A 2 9.20 -13.25 -5.70
CA ALA A 2 9.58 -14.39 -4.85
C ALA A 2 10.91 -14.24 -4.08
N ALA A 3 11.93 -13.57 -4.62
CA ALA A 3 13.25 -13.49 -3.97
C ALA A 3 13.29 -12.60 -2.71
N ILE A 4 12.37 -11.64 -2.59
CA ILE A 4 12.40 -10.62 -1.54
C ILE A 4 11.45 -11.00 -0.37
N CYS A 5 10.40 -11.78 -0.63
CA CYS A 5 9.39 -12.11 0.38
C CYS A 5 9.92 -12.94 1.56
N GLU A 6 10.96 -13.75 1.37
CA GLU A 6 11.55 -14.58 2.44
C GLU A 6 12.68 -13.87 3.20
N ILE A 7 13.34 -12.90 2.58
CA ILE A 7 14.53 -12.22 3.13
C ILE A 7 14.14 -10.92 3.85
N LEU A 8 12.96 -10.36 3.57
CA LEU A 8 12.49 -9.16 4.25
C LEU A 8 11.96 -9.43 5.67
N PRO A 9 12.00 -8.41 6.55
CA PRO A 9 11.40 -8.48 7.88
C PRO A 9 9.91 -8.87 7.88
N MET A 10 9.21 -8.71 6.75
CA MET A 10 7.83 -9.16 6.56
C MET A 10 7.68 -10.68 6.60
N GLY A 11 8.67 -11.40 6.08
CA GLY A 11 8.67 -12.86 5.96
C GLY A 11 9.14 -13.55 7.24
N THR A 12 9.90 -12.86 8.09
CA THR A 12 10.48 -13.42 9.32
C THR A 12 9.43 -14.09 10.23
N PRO A 13 8.28 -13.47 10.52
CA PRO A 13 7.28 -14.11 11.38
C PRO A 13 6.66 -15.36 10.74
N SER A 14 6.46 -15.35 9.42
CA SER A 14 5.95 -16.50 8.65
C SER A 14 6.95 -17.65 8.65
N MET A 15 8.22 -17.36 8.38
CA MET A 15 9.31 -18.33 8.41
C MET A 15 9.42 -18.97 9.81
N VAL A 16 9.45 -18.17 10.88
CA VAL A 16 9.54 -18.68 12.25
C VAL A 16 8.35 -19.57 12.58
N LEU A 17 7.13 -19.16 12.22
CA LEU A 17 5.94 -19.98 12.44
C LEU A 17 6.01 -21.31 11.68
N ASN A 18 6.37 -21.30 10.40
CA ASN A 18 6.48 -22.50 9.58
C ASN A 18 7.54 -23.47 10.12
N VAL A 19 8.66 -22.96 10.63
CA VAL A 19 9.67 -23.78 11.30
C VAL A 19 9.11 -24.39 12.59
N GLN A 20 8.37 -23.63 13.40
CA GLN A 20 7.72 -24.20 14.59
C GLN A 20 6.69 -25.28 14.22
N ILE A 21 5.91 -25.07 13.16
CA ILE A 21 4.97 -26.08 12.64
C ILE A 21 5.73 -27.33 12.17
N ALA A 22 6.85 -27.20 11.48
CA ALA A 22 7.64 -28.35 11.06
C ALA A 22 8.20 -29.16 12.24
N VAL A 23 8.61 -28.48 13.32
CA VAL A 23 9.15 -29.12 14.53
C VAL A 23 8.06 -29.74 15.41
N LEU A 24 6.90 -29.07 15.55
CA LEU A 24 5.84 -29.45 16.49
C LEU A 24 4.61 -30.09 15.84
N GLY A 25 4.51 -30.05 14.51
CA GLY A 25 3.30 -30.42 13.77
C GLY A 25 2.82 -31.85 14.02
N ARG A 26 3.72 -32.75 14.41
CA ARG A 26 3.37 -34.12 14.81
C ARG A 26 2.44 -34.17 16.04
N ALA A 27 2.52 -33.18 16.93
CA ALA A 27 1.67 -33.10 18.12
C ALA A 27 0.28 -32.51 17.84
N GLY A 28 0.06 -31.87 16.68
CA GLY A 28 -1.21 -31.26 16.31
C GLY A 28 -1.60 -30.00 17.11
N ASP A 29 -0.81 -29.59 18.12
CA ASP A 29 -1.11 -28.44 18.96
C ASP A 29 -0.67 -27.12 18.32
N HIS A 30 -1.65 -26.41 17.76
CA HIS A 30 -1.45 -25.13 17.09
C HIS A 30 -1.21 -23.99 18.08
N HIS A 31 -1.72 -24.08 19.31
CA HIS A 31 -1.52 -23.08 20.35
C HIS A 31 -0.08 -23.10 20.85
N LEU A 32 0.44 -24.30 21.14
CA LEU A 32 1.83 -24.47 21.53
C LEU A 32 2.79 -23.96 20.45
N THR A 33 2.47 -24.23 19.19
CA THR A 33 3.28 -23.81 18.03
C THR A 33 3.35 -22.28 17.92
N ARG A 34 2.21 -21.60 18.07
CA ARG A 34 2.13 -20.12 18.05
C ARG A 34 2.84 -19.50 19.25
N ASP A 35 2.68 -20.08 20.44
CA ASP A 35 3.34 -19.56 21.65
C ASP A 35 4.87 -19.67 21.55
N ARG A 36 5.39 -20.78 21.01
CA ARG A 36 6.83 -20.89 20.73
C ARG A 36 7.30 -19.89 19.70
N ALA A 37 6.55 -19.68 18.61
CA ALA A 37 6.88 -18.67 17.61
C ALA A 37 6.91 -17.27 18.22
N ALA A 38 5.94 -16.93 19.08
CA ALA A 38 5.88 -15.67 19.82
C ALA A 38 7.15 -15.45 20.66
N ARG A 39 7.57 -16.47 21.42
CA ARG A 39 8.78 -16.41 22.25
C ARG A 39 10.04 -16.19 21.42
N VAL A 40 10.18 -16.90 20.29
CA VAL A 40 11.34 -16.76 19.39
C VAL A 40 11.42 -15.34 18.81
N LEU A 41 10.28 -14.77 18.42
CA LEU A 41 10.20 -13.41 17.88
C LEU A 41 10.21 -12.32 18.97
N GLY A 42 10.21 -12.71 20.25
CA GLY A 42 10.10 -11.78 21.38
C GLY A 42 8.79 -10.99 21.40
N CYS A 43 7.71 -11.58 20.89
CA CYS A 43 6.37 -10.99 20.89
C CYS A 43 5.60 -11.39 22.15
N SER A 44 4.77 -10.48 22.70
CA SER A 44 3.92 -10.79 23.86
C SER A 44 2.80 -11.78 23.51
N GLN A 45 2.26 -11.68 22.29
CA GLN A 45 1.25 -12.57 21.75
C GLN A 45 1.48 -12.74 20.24
N PHE A 46 1.06 -13.86 19.68
CA PHE A 46 1.21 -14.13 18.24
C PHE A 46 -0.12 -14.60 17.67
N HIS A 47 -0.84 -13.65 17.07
CA HIS A 47 -2.13 -13.90 16.43
C HIS A 47 -1.95 -14.05 14.92
N VAL A 48 -2.45 -15.15 14.39
CA VAL A 48 -2.60 -15.37 12.95
C VAL A 48 -4.08 -15.16 12.65
N GLY A 49 -4.46 -13.93 12.31
CA GLY A 49 -5.82 -13.54 11.93
C GLY A 49 -5.84 -13.16 10.45
N GLY A 50 -6.35 -14.03 9.59
CA GLY A 50 -6.33 -13.80 8.14
C GLY A 50 -4.90 -13.73 7.58
N LEU A 51 -4.58 -12.68 6.83
CA LEU A 51 -3.27 -12.44 6.20
C LEU A 51 -2.26 -11.70 7.10
N ASP A 52 -2.66 -11.34 8.33
CA ASP A 52 -1.86 -10.44 9.17
C ASP A 52 -1.34 -11.15 10.42
N LEU A 53 -0.02 -11.09 10.61
CA LEU A 53 0.71 -11.64 11.75
C LEU A 53 0.84 -10.54 12.82
N VAL A 54 -0.19 -10.34 13.65
CA VAL A 54 -0.26 -9.12 14.47
C VAL A 54 0.18 -9.39 15.89
N SER A 55 1.35 -8.84 16.24
CA SER A 55 1.68 -8.44 17.60
C SER A 55 2.05 -6.97 17.59
N ASN A 56 1.49 -6.19 18.52
CA ASN A 56 1.77 -4.76 18.62
C ASN A 56 3.20 -4.45 19.08
N LYS A 57 3.92 -5.45 19.59
CA LYS A 57 5.31 -5.33 20.02
C LYS A 57 6.02 -6.67 19.88
N CYS A 58 7.12 -6.69 19.15
CA CYS A 58 8.04 -7.81 19.08
C CYS A 58 9.49 -7.31 19.17
N ASN A 59 10.42 -8.22 19.48
CA ASN A 59 11.83 -7.92 19.65
C ASN A 59 12.69 -8.66 18.62
N PHE A 60 12.28 -8.62 17.35
CA PHE A 60 13.07 -9.17 16.24
C PHE A 60 13.57 -8.05 15.32
N THR A 61 14.70 -8.30 14.68
CA THR A 61 15.32 -7.36 13.75
C THR A 61 14.39 -7.05 12.59
N GLY A 62 14.10 -5.77 12.38
CA GLY A 62 13.17 -5.31 11.35
C GLY A 62 11.70 -5.34 11.74
N PHE A 63 11.38 -5.47 13.04
CA PHE A 63 10.01 -5.28 13.52
C PHE A 63 9.41 -3.93 13.12
N ASN A 64 10.19 -2.84 13.12
CA ASN A 64 9.68 -1.53 12.69
C ASN A 64 9.24 -1.52 11.23
N VAL A 65 10.05 -2.13 10.35
CA VAL A 65 9.71 -2.36 8.94
C VAL A 65 8.43 -3.19 8.85
N TYR A 66 8.37 -4.30 9.59
CA TYR A 66 7.19 -5.16 9.69
C TYR A 66 5.93 -4.37 10.05
N ALA A 67 5.98 -3.62 11.14
CA ALA A 67 4.85 -2.86 11.67
C ALA A 67 4.40 -1.75 10.71
N LEU A 68 5.33 -1.00 10.12
CA LEU A 68 5.00 0.05 9.16
C LEU A 68 4.31 -0.49 7.91
N PHE A 69 4.81 -1.60 7.36
CA PHE A 69 4.26 -2.11 6.11
C PHE A 69 2.98 -2.91 6.30
N GLN A 70 3.02 -3.90 7.19
CA GLN A 70 1.87 -4.79 7.44
C GLN A 70 0.76 -4.07 8.21
N GLY A 71 1.13 -3.21 9.16
CA GLY A 71 0.18 -2.49 10.01
C GLY A 71 -0.39 -1.21 9.38
N THR A 72 0.32 -0.59 8.43
CA THR A 72 -0.13 0.70 7.85
C THR A 72 -0.10 0.68 6.33
N ALA A 73 1.05 0.46 5.71
CA ALA A 73 1.20 0.66 4.26
C ALA A 73 0.22 -0.18 3.44
N ARG A 74 0.06 -1.48 3.73
CA ARG A 74 -0.86 -2.36 2.99
C ARG A 74 -2.32 -1.91 3.08
N GLN A 75 -2.75 -1.51 4.27
CA GLN A 75 -4.12 -1.04 4.49
C GLN A 75 -4.35 0.29 3.77
N THR A 76 -3.41 1.22 3.85
CA THR A 76 -3.46 2.50 3.14
C THR A 76 -3.47 2.30 1.63
N ILE A 77 -2.61 1.45 1.08
CA ILE A 77 -2.58 1.14 -0.36
C ILE A 77 -3.92 0.56 -0.79
N SER A 78 -4.44 -0.45 -0.09
CA SER A 78 -5.71 -1.09 -0.41
C SER A 78 -6.89 -0.11 -0.33
N TYR A 79 -6.89 0.78 0.67
CA TYR A 79 -7.89 1.84 0.79
C TYR A 79 -7.84 2.80 -0.40
N ILE A 80 -6.65 3.28 -0.77
CA ILE A 80 -6.47 4.19 -1.90
C ILE A 80 -6.91 3.53 -3.19
N GLU A 81 -6.50 2.28 -3.44
CA GLU A 81 -6.93 1.53 -4.63
C GLU A 81 -8.45 1.42 -4.72
N ALA A 82 -9.10 1.06 -3.60
CA ALA A 82 -10.55 0.98 -3.54
C ALA A 82 -11.22 2.33 -3.83
N GLU A 83 -10.71 3.44 -3.30
CA GLU A 83 -11.21 4.78 -3.58
C GLU A 83 -11.01 5.17 -5.05
N LEU A 84 -9.84 4.92 -5.62
CA LEU A 84 -9.57 5.23 -7.04
C LEU A 84 -10.48 4.46 -8.00
N GLU A 85 -10.97 3.28 -7.60
CA GLU A 85 -11.82 2.42 -8.43
C GLU A 85 -13.32 2.58 -8.17
N ARG A 86 -13.72 2.91 -6.95
CA ARG A 86 -15.13 2.93 -6.54
C ARG A 86 -15.69 4.33 -6.34
N ASN A 87 -14.84 5.33 -6.15
CA ASN A 87 -15.30 6.68 -5.92
C ASN A 87 -15.92 7.25 -7.21
N HIS A 88 -17.24 7.45 -7.19
CA HIS A 88 -18.01 7.90 -8.36
C HIS A 88 -17.61 9.29 -8.85
N HIS A 89 -17.02 10.15 -8.00
CA HIS A 89 -16.49 11.43 -8.44
C HIS A 89 -15.21 11.24 -9.28
N ILE A 90 -14.31 10.35 -8.84
CA ILE A 90 -13.07 10.04 -9.56
C ILE A 90 -13.40 9.32 -10.87
N MET A 91 -14.21 8.26 -10.80
CA MET A 91 -14.67 7.52 -11.97
C MET A 91 -15.53 8.38 -12.91
N GLY A 92 -16.26 9.35 -12.37
CA GLY A 92 -17.12 10.25 -13.14
C GLY A 92 -16.35 11.36 -13.84
N TRP A 93 -15.39 12.02 -13.18
CA TRP A 93 -14.77 13.26 -13.69
C TRP A 93 -13.31 13.08 -14.13
N LEU A 94 -12.64 12.03 -13.65
CA LEU A 94 -11.27 11.66 -14.02
C LEU A 94 -11.23 10.25 -14.66
N SER A 95 -12.30 9.85 -15.35
CA SER A 95 -12.23 8.66 -16.20
C SER A 95 -11.22 8.87 -17.33
N PRO A 96 -10.61 7.79 -17.86
CA PRO A 96 -9.74 7.88 -19.02
C PRO A 96 -10.39 8.60 -20.22
N TYR A 97 -11.70 8.42 -20.40
CA TYR A 97 -12.48 9.10 -21.43
C TYR A 97 -12.54 10.62 -21.20
N ASN A 98 -12.87 11.04 -19.97
CA ASN A 98 -13.01 12.46 -19.65
C ASN A 98 -11.67 13.19 -19.66
N MET A 99 -10.62 12.56 -19.15
CA MET A 99 -9.26 13.08 -19.24
C MET A 99 -8.83 13.27 -20.70
N LYS A 100 -9.05 12.27 -21.56
CA LYS A 100 -8.68 12.35 -23.00
C LYS A 100 -9.43 13.43 -23.77
N ASN A 101 -10.70 13.66 -23.45
CA ASN A 101 -11.56 14.61 -24.17
C ASN A 101 -11.69 15.97 -23.48
N ASN A 102 -10.93 16.24 -22.43
CA ASN A 102 -10.98 17.50 -21.68
C ASN A 102 -12.36 17.81 -21.10
N PHE A 103 -13.11 16.78 -20.70
CA PHE A 103 -14.42 16.94 -20.06
C PHE A 103 -14.29 16.88 -18.55
N THR A 104 -14.72 17.93 -17.86
CA THR A 104 -14.69 17.97 -16.41
C THR A 104 -15.57 19.09 -15.85
N GLN A 105 -15.61 19.21 -14.53
CA GLN A 105 -16.25 20.30 -13.81
C GLN A 105 -15.33 20.74 -12.67
N ASN A 106 -14.91 22.02 -12.69
CA ASN A 106 -13.94 22.59 -11.76
C ASN A 106 -14.27 22.37 -10.27
N TRP A 107 -15.55 22.43 -9.90
CA TRP A 107 -15.94 22.20 -8.50
C TRP A 107 -15.57 20.79 -8.01
N TYR A 108 -15.86 19.76 -8.82
CA TYR A 108 -15.49 18.38 -8.51
C TYR A 108 -13.98 18.17 -8.59
N LEU A 109 -13.28 18.81 -9.54
CA LEU A 109 -11.83 18.75 -9.59
C LEU A 109 -11.18 19.25 -8.30
N ASN A 110 -11.64 20.39 -7.77
CA ASN A 110 -11.11 20.91 -6.51
C ASN A 110 -11.31 19.91 -5.37
N GLN A 111 -12.50 19.32 -5.24
CA GLN A 111 -12.78 18.32 -4.21
C GLN A 111 -11.90 17.08 -4.34
N ILE A 112 -11.75 16.55 -5.56
CA ILE A 112 -10.89 15.40 -5.83
C ILE A 112 -9.42 15.76 -5.58
N GLN A 113 -8.99 16.98 -5.91
CA GLN A 113 -7.62 17.44 -5.68
C GLN A 113 -7.23 17.36 -4.20
N PHE A 114 -8.08 17.87 -3.30
CA PHE A 114 -7.83 17.79 -1.86
C PHE A 114 -7.69 16.34 -1.39
N PHE A 115 -8.57 15.46 -1.88
CA PHE A 115 -8.50 14.03 -1.58
C PHE A 115 -7.18 13.42 -2.06
N ILE A 116 -6.84 13.53 -3.34
CA ILE A 116 -5.62 12.95 -3.91
C ILE A 116 -4.36 13.51 -3.23
N ALA A 117 -4.32 14.82 -2.93
CA ALA A 117 -3.20 15.45 -2.23
C ALA A 117 -3.02 14.86 -0.82
N SER A 118 -4.12 14.64 -0.10
CA SER A 118 -4.07 14.03 1.24
C SER A 118 -3.53 12.59 1.19
N GLN A 119 -3.92 11.80 0.18
CA GLN A 119 -3.43 10.43 0.01
C GLN A 119 -1.95 10.42 -0.39
N GLN A 120 -1.54 11.34 -1.26
CA GLN A 120 -0.15 11.48 -1.68
C GLN A 120 0.76 11.82 -0.48
N ALA A 121 0.36 12.78 0.37
CA ALA A 121 1.10 13.12 1.58
C ALA A 121 1.24 11.93 2.55
N GLN A 122 0.18 11.14 2.73
CA GLN A 122 0.22 9.92 3.53
C GLN A 122 1.20 8.89 2.95
N MET A 123 1.13 8.64 1.65
CA MET A 123 2.03 7.69 0.98
C MET A 123 3.49 8.14 1.03
N THR A 124 3.78 9.44 0.88
CA THR A 124 5.14 9.97 1.02
C THR A 124 5.67 9.78 2.45
N SER A 125 4.83 9.97 3.48
CA SER A 125 5.23 9.69 4.87
C SER A 125 5.56 8.21 5.09
N ILE A 126 4.76 7.32 4.50
CA ILE A 126 4.99 5.86 4.56
C ILE A 126 6.30 5.50 3.85
N GLU A 127 6.52 6.03 2.65
CA GLU A 127 7.74 5.78 1.86
C GLU A 127 8.99 6.22 2.64
N TYR A 128 8.97 7.42 3.24
CA TYR A 128 10.06 7.94 4.04
C TYR A 128 10.34 7.06 5.27
N GLY A 129 9.28 6.66 5.98
CA GLY A 129 9.40 5.76 7.14
C GLY A 129 9.99 4.40 6.76
N LEU A 130 9.50 3.80 5.68
CA LEU A 130 10.01 2.52 5.18
C LEU A 130 11.46 2.62 4.74
N ARG A 131 11.82 3.66 3.96
CA ARG A 131 13.19 3.89 3.52
C ARG A 131 14.13 3.99 4.71
N ARG A 132 13.79 4.79 5.71
CA ARG A 132 14.58 4.97 6.93
C ARG A 132 14.86 3.65 7.64
N GLU A 133 13.82 2.84 7.87
CA GLU A 133 13.96 1.60 8.62
C GLU A 133 14.61 0.48 7.80
N LEU A 134 14.36 0.42 6.48
CA LEU A 134 14.99 -0.55 5.58
C LEU A 134 16.48 -0.26 5.37
N SER A 135 16.89 1.01 5.33
CA SER A 135 18.30 1.41 5.21
C SER A 135 19.15 0.99 6.42
N LEU A 136 18.53 0.63 7.55
CA LEU A 136 19.24 0.05 8.70
C LEU A 136 19.57 -1.43 8.50
N LEU A 137 18.91 -2.10 7.56
CA LEU A 137 18.95 -3.56 7.38
C LEU A 137 19.53 -3.97 6.03
N PHE A 138 19.36 -3.15 5.00
CA PHE A 138 19.68 -3.48 3.62
C PHE A 138 20.47 -2.37 2.93
N PHE A 139 21.20 -2.74 1.89
CA PHE A 139 21.85 -1.78 0.99
C PHE A 139 20.81 -0.97 0.22
N ASN A 140 21.18 0.26 -0.15
CA ASN A 140 20.27 1.21 -0.81
C ASN A 140 19.62 0.65 -2.08
N ASN A 141 20.34 -0.14 -2.88
CA ASN A 141 19.78 -0.78 -4.08
C ASN A 141 18.61 -1.72 -3.76
N THR A 142 18.69 -2.49 -2.66
CA THR A 142 17.60 -3.37 -2.21
C THR A 142 16.44 -2.56 -1.64
N VAL A 143 16.74 -1.45 -0.93
CA VAL A 143 15.70 -0.53 -0.44
C VAL A 143 14.93 0.09 -1.61
N ASP A 144 15.65 0.56 -2.63
CA ASP A 144 15.07 1.16 -3.82
C ASP A 144 14.23 0.14 -4.60
N GLU A 145 14.74 -1.08 -4.80
CA GLU A 145 13.98 -2.16 -5.43
C GLU A 145 12.69 -2.48 -4.67
N PHE A 146 12.75 -2.57 -3.35
CA PHE A 146 11.57 -2.84 -2.52
C PHE A 146 10.52 -1.74 -2.66
N LEU A 147 10.92 -0.48 -2.51
CA LEU A 147 10.00 0.66 -2.62
C LEU A 147 9.41 0.74 -4.02
N TYR A 148 10.22 0.51 -5.05
CA TYR A 148 9.79 0.48 -6.44
C TYR A 148 8.71 -0.58 -6.72
N LEU A 149 8.87 -1.78 -6.14
CA LEU A 149 7.92 -2.87 -6.35
C LEU A 149 6.64 -2.75 -5.51
N THR A 150 6.67 -2.01 -4.40
CA THR A 150 5.56 -2.01 -3.43
C THR A 150 4.84 -0.67 -3.32
N VAL A 151 5.58 0.43 -3.12
CA VAL A 151 5.02 1.76 -2.81
C VAL A 151 4.92 2.62 -4.07
N SER A 152 5.94 2.60 -4.94
CA SER A 152 5.97 3.44 -6.14
C SER A 152 4.75 3.30 -7.06
N PRO A 153 4.15 2.10 -7.28
CA PRO A 153 3.01 1.99 -8.19
C PRO A 153 1.82 2.87 -7.78
N ILE A 154 1.51 2.93 -6.47
CA ILE A 154 0.41 3.77 -5.99
C ILE A 154 0.79 5.26 -5.98
N VAL A 155 2.04 5.58 -5.63
CA VAL A 155 2.54 6.96 -5.62
C VAL A 155 2.53 7.56 -7.03
N GLU A 156 3.00 6.80 -8.03
CA GLU A 156 2.95 7.20 -9.43
C GLU A 156 1.53 7.35 -9.95
N ARG A 157 0.62 6.46 -9.54
CA ARG A 157 -0.81 6.55 -9.90
C ARG A 157 -1.43 7.83 -9.35
N LEU A 158 -1.20 8.15 -8.07
CA LEU A 158 -1.67 9.39 -7.45
C LEU A 158 -1.08 10.63 -8.12
N LYS A 159 0.22 10.60 -8.46
CA LYS A 159 0.88 11.68 -9.19
C LYS A 159 0.24 11.92 -10.56
N LYS A 160 -0.04 10.85 -11.33
CA LYS A 160 -0.75 10.96 -12.61
C LYS A 160 -2.11 11.62 -12.48
N TYR A 161 -2.88 11.26 -11.45
CA TYR A 161 -4.16 11.93 -11.17
C TYR A 161 -3.96 13.42 -10.84
N MET A 162 -2.97 13.77 -10.04
CA MET A 162 -2.66 15.17 -9.71
C MET A 162 -2.28 15.98 -10.95
N ASP A 163 -1.43 15.43 -11.82
CA ASP A 163 -1.01 16.06 -13.06
C ASP A 163 -2.21 16.30 -14.01
N GLU A 164 -3.11 15.33 -14.12
CA GLU A 164 -4.35 15.47 -14.89
C GLU A 164 -5.33 16.50 -14.29
N ILE A 165 -5.47 16.53 -12.97
CA ILE A 165 -6.27 17.55 -12.28
C ILE A 165 -5.71 18.94 -12.57
N GLN A 166 -4.39 19.13 -12.45
CA GLN A 166 -3.74 20.40 -12.74
C GLN A 166 -3.97 20.82 -14.20
N ARG A 167 -3.77 19.91 -15.15
CA ARG A 167 -4.01 20.15 -16.57
C ARG A 167 -5.45 20.54 -16.87
N LEU A 168 -6.41 19.83 -16.28
CA LEU A 168 -7.84 20.05 -16.49
C LEU A 168 -8.36 21.31 -15.79
N SER A 169 -7.78 21.70 -14.66
CA SER A 169 -8.15 22.93 -13.92
C SER A 169 -7.79 24.22 -14.68
N GLN A 170 -6.80 24.16 -15.57
CA GLN A 170 -6.36 25.31 -16.38
C GLN A 170 -7.30 25.58 -17.57
N LEU A 171 -8.20 24.64 -17.90
CA LEU A 171 -9.15 24.81 -18.98
C LEU A 171 -10.23 25.83 -18.59
N ARG A 172 -10.33 26.91 -19.36
CA ARG A 172 -11.36 27.95 -19.18
C ARG A 172 -12.69 27.60 -19.85
N THR A 173 -12.65 26.78 -20.89
CA THR A 173 -13.81 26.37 -21.68
C THR A 173 -13.77 24.87 -21.91
N TYR A 174 -14.84 24.19 -21.54
CA TYR A 174 -14.97 22.75 -21.78
C TYR A 174 -15.68 22.49 -23.11
N PRO A 175 -15.20 21.53 -23.93
CA PRO A 175 -15.89 21.17 -25.15
C PRO A 175 -17.28 20.59 -24.82
N ARG A 176 -18.27 20.87 -25.69
CA ARG A 176 -19.57 20.19 -25.60
C ARG A 176 -19.36 18.70 -25.87
N ARG A 177 -19.99 17.82 -25.07
CA ARG A 177 -19.89 16.36 -25.24
C ARG A 177 -20.36 15.96 -26.65
N PRO A 178 -19.51 15.39 -27.51
CA PRO A 178 -19.86 15.03 -28.87
C PRO A 178 -20.58 13.67 -28.84
N PHE A 179 -21.90 13.69 -28.75
CA PHE A 179 -22.69 12.59 -29.27
C PHE A 179 -23.26 13.08 -30.60
N ARG A 180 -22.54 12.83 -31.71
CA ARG A 180 -23.23 12.73 -32.99
C ARG A 180 -23.96 11.39 -32.95
N ILE A 181 -25.21 11.40 -32.54
CA ILE A 181 -26.12 10.29 -32.79
C ILE A 181 -26.34 10.35 -34.30
N SER A 182 -25.70 9.46 -35.06
CA SER A 182 -26.08 9.26 -36.45
C SER A 182 -27.48 8.63 -36.43
N GLU A 183 -28.47 9.38 -36.92
CA GLU A 183 -29.79 8.85 -37.27
C GLU A 183 -29.70 7.85 -38.42
#